data_AF-A0A5J5K6X4-F1
#
_entry.id   AF-A0A5J5K6X4-F1
#
_cell.length_a   1.000
_cell.length_b   1.000
_cell.length_c   1.000
_cell.angle_alpha   90.00
_cell.angle_beta   90.00
_cell.angle_gamma   90.00
#
_symmetry.space_group_name_H-M   'P 1'
#
loop_
_entity.id
_entity.type
_entity.pdbx_description
1 polymer ?
#
loop_
_entity_poly.entity_id
_entity_poly.type
_entity_poly.pdbx_seq_one_letter_code
_entity_poly.pdbx_strand_id
1 'polypeptide(L)'
;MAVDSRPEAERYTSQSGLRGLIRNHPLISFFVLANLMSWVAWVPYILSATGLAVWDFAFPRFLGSTQIAGVLPGAYLGPIFAAYIVTRVADGKEGVRRWLRRMTKWRVGWVWYLVAVLGVPAAIIAASLAFSGEDIRIPPVAVLVAYVPSLLIQMVTTGLAEEPGWRDFALPRMQRRFGPLGATAILGLLWGVWHLPLFLSEWGGWPDVTMMRVGEFVAFCCAFSVVVTWMFNRTGQSLPLVMLLHVSVNNFMSLPYGEMFPSIASAEQASHVTLLAATTAAILLLIATRGRLGYRAAGEHAPELAQAELNAA
;
A
#
# COMPACT_ATOMS: atom_id res chain seq x y z
N MET A 1 36.48 23.02 53.53
CA MET A 1 35.33 22.77 52.63
C MET A 1 35.87 22.13 51.38
N ALA A 2 35.77 20.80 51.26
CA ALA A 2 36.13 20.10 50.05
C ALA A 2 34.92 20.14 49.10
N VAL A 3 35.07 20.80 47.96
CA VAL A 3 34.07 20.81 46.89
C VAL A 3 34.20 19.47 46.16
N ASP A 4 33.20 18.61 46.33
CA ASP A 4 33.10 17.32 45.64
C ASP A 4 32.84 17.57 44.14
N SER A 5 33.91 17.61 43.36
CA SER A 5 33.85 17.67 41.90
C SER A 5 33.70 16.27 41.32
N ARG A 6 32.50 15.70 41.41
CA ARG A 6 32.13 14.56 40.58
C ARG A 6 31.52 15.07 39.28
N PRO A 7 32.04 14.68 38.10
CA PRO A 7 31.33 14.93 36.86
C PRO A 7 30.00 14.19 36.92
N GLU A 8 28.91 14.88 36.61
CA GLU A 8 27.62 14.25 36.33
C GLU A 8 27.85 13.22 35.24
N ALA A 9 28.00 11.96 35.64
CA ALA A 9 27.98 10.85 34.73
C ALA A 9 26.68 10.97 33.93
N GLU A 10 26.84 11.26 32.65
CA GLU A 10 25.78 11.27 31.66
C GLU A 10 24.87 10.09 31.95
N ARG A 11 23.63 10.38 32.34
CA ARG A 11 22.57 9.39 32.37
C ARG A 11 22.28 8.99 30.93
N TYR A 12 23.16 8.17 30.34
CA TYR A 12 22.79 7.18 29.35
C TYR A 12 21.81 6.24 30.06
N THR A 13 20.57 6.70 30.21
CA THR A 13 19.46 5.79 30.34
C THR A 13 19.44 5.06 29.01
N SER A 14 20.14 3.91 28.95
CA SER A 14 19.75 2.86 28.02
C SER A 14 18.26 2.72 28.26
N GLN A 15 17.42 3.18 27.33
CA GLN A 15 15.98 3.04 27.50
C GLN A 15 15.69 1.55 27.39
N SER A 16 15.78 0.84 28.51
CA SER A 16 15.49 -0.58 28.59
C SER A 16 13.97 -0.76 28.44
N GLY A 17 13.57 -1.81 27.72
CA GLY A 17 12.18 -2.15 27.45
C GLY A 17 11.69 -1.80 26.05
N LEU A 18 10.37 -1.95 25.85
CA LEU A 18 9.71 -1.92 24.53
C LEU A 18 9.96 -0.61 23.75
N ARG A 19 10.05 0.54 24.45
CA ARG A 19 10.33 1.83 23.82
C ARG A 19 11.75 1.90 23.22
N GLY A 20 12.73 1.32 23.89
CA GLY A 20 14.09 1.22 23.36
C GLY A 20 14.17 0.32 22.13
N LEU A 21 13.48 -0.82 22.15
CA LEU A 21 13.38 -1.72 21.00
C LEU A 21 12.80 -1.00 19.77
N ILE A 22 11.68 -0.29 19.93
CA ILE A 22 11.04 0.47 18.83
C ILE A 22 11.97 1.55 18.28
N ARG A 23 12.72 2.25 19.14
CA ARG A 23 13.67 3.28 18.73
C ARG A 23 14.86 2.72 17.95
N ASN A 24 15.39 1.58 18.38
CA ASN A 24 16.58 0.97 17.79
C ASN A 24 16.24 0.16 16.53
N HIS A 25 15.02 -0.39 16.43
CA HIS A 25 14.59 -1.24 15.32
C HIS A 25 13.22 -0.83 14.75
N PRO A 26 13.03 0.43 14.32
CA PRO A 26 11.72 0.96 13.95
C PRO A 26 11.05 0.20 12.78
N LEU A 27 11.83 -0.26 11.79
CA LEU A 27 11.29 -1.05 10.69
C LEU A 27 10.76 -2.42 11.16
N ILE A 28 11.54 -3.13 11.98
CA ILE A 28 11.14 -4.46 12.49
C ILE A 28 9.90 -4.31 13.38
N SER A 29 9.93 -3.35 14.31
CA SER A 29 8.79 -3.07 15.19
C SER A 29 7.54 -2.71 14.40
N PHE A 30 7.67 -1.93 13.33
CA PHE A 30 6.56 -1.60 12.46
C PHE A 30 5.96 -2.84 11.79
N PHE A 31 6.76 -3.68 11.12
CA PHE A 31 6.23 -4.87 10.46
C PHE A 31 5.61 -5.87 11.45
N VAL A 32 6.22 -6.06 12.62
CA VAL A 32 5.66 -6.92 13.68
C VAL A 32 4.32 -6.37 14.17
N LEU A 33 4.24 -5.09 14.51
CA LEU A 33 2.99 -4.47 14.98
C LEU A 33 1.92 -4.47 13.89
N ALA A 34 2.25 -4.09 12.66
CA ALA A 34 1.31 -4.04 11.55
C ALA A 34 0.67 -5.41 11.28
N ASN A 35 1.48 -6.48 11.22
CA ASN A 35 0.96 -7.83 11.01
C ASN A 35 0.16 -8.32 12.21
N LEU A 36 0.69 -8.23 13.44
CA LEU A 36 -0.02 -8.73 14.62
C LEU A 36 -1.36 -8.02 14.81
N MET A 37 -1.41 -6.70 14.67
CA MET A 37 -2.64 -5.94 14.87
C MET A 37 -3.68 -6.24 13.79
N SER A 38 -3.28 -6.35 12.52
CA SER A 38 -4.21 -6.75 11.45
C SER A 38 -4.71 -8.17 11.64
N TRP A 39 -3.81 -9.12 11.87
CA TRP A 39 -4.17 -10.54 11.95
C TRP A 39 -5.10 -10.80 13.14
N VAL A 40 -4.81 -10.23 14.30
CA VAL A 40 -5.71 -10.31 15.47
C VAL A 40 -7.07 -9.69 15.18
N ALA A 41 -7.11 -8.52 14.53
CA ALA A 41 -8.36 -7.86 14.18
C ALA A 41 -9.18 -8.64 13.13
N TRP A 42 -8.53 -9.44 12.28
CA TRP A 42 -9.20 -10.27 11.28
C TRP A 42 -9.62 -11.66 11.78
N VAL A 43 -9.16 -12.10 12.97
CA VAL A 43 -9.57 -13.41 13.53
C VAL A 43 -11.10 -13.54 13.58
N PRO A 44 -11.89 -12.56 14.08
CA PRO A 44 -13.34 -12.70 14.08
C PRO A 44 -13.95 -12.82 12.69
N TYR A 45 -13.41 -12.08 11.71
CA TYR A 45 -13.88 -12.14 10.32
C TYR A 45 -13.60 -13.51 9.69
N ILE A 46 -12.40 -14.05 9.90
CA ILE A 46 -11.98 -15.35 9.41
C ILE A 46 -12.77 -16.50 10.07
N LEU A 47 -13.01 -16.43 11.39
CA LEU A 47 -13.71 -17.50 12.12
C LEU A 47 -15.23 -17.48 11.93
N SER A 48 -15.80 -16.34 11.52
CA SER A 48 -17.24 -16.20 11.28
C SER A 48 -17.73 -16.99 10.05
N ALA A 49 -19.05 -16.98 9.82
CA ALA A 49 -19.69 -17.59 8.65
C ALA A 49 -19.24 -16.98 7.31
N THR A 50 -18.55 -15.83 7.30
CA THR A 50 -17.94 -15.24 6.10
C THR A 50 -16.54 -15.79 5.80
N GLY A 51 -16.09 -16.80 6.55
CA GLY A 51 -14.83 -17.51 6.30
C GLY A 51 -14.91 -18.99 6.67
N LEU A 52 -14.23 -19.39 7.74
CA LEU A 52 -14.12 -20.79 8.18
C LEU A 52 -15.40 -21.34 8.82
N ALA A 53 -16.40 -20.49 9.10
CA ALA A 53 -17.68 -20.87 9.70
C ALA A 53 -17.55 -21.62 11.04
N VAL A 54 -16.54 -21.25 11.84
CA VAL A 54 -16.34 -21.75 13.21
C VAL A 54 -17.31 -21.07 14.18
N TRP A 55 -17.65 -19.80 13.91
CA TRP A 55 -18.59 -19.00 14.67
C TRP A 55 -19.86 -18.73 13.87
N ASP A 56 -21.02 -18.94 14.52
CA ASP A 56 -22.35 -18.80 13.93
C ASP A 56 -22.83 -17.34 13.92
N PHE A 57 -22.10 -16.50 13.21
CA PHE A 57 -22.56 -15.17 12.82
C PHE A 57 -21.91 -14.77 11.50
N ALA A 58 -22.51 -13.85 10.76
CA ALA A 58 -21.94 -13.27 9.54
C ALA A 58 -21.66 -11.78 9.73
N PHE A 59 -20.59 -11.29 9.11
CA PHE A 59 -20.35 -9.84 9.05
C PHE A 59 -21.40 -9.15 8.16
N PRO A 60 -21.89 -7.97 8.55
CA PRO A 60 -22.87 -7.24 7.75
C PRO A 60 -22.26 -6.78 6.42
N ARG A 61 -23.07 -6.84 5.35
CA ARG A 61 -22.69 -6.34 4.03
C ARG A 61 -23.01 -4.86 3.90
N PHE A 62 -22.00 -4.06 3.59
CA PHE A 62 -22.13 -2.66 3.23
C PHE A 62 -21.70 -2.47 1.78
N LEU A 63 -22.52 -1.76 1.00
CA LEU A 63 -22.29 -1.57 -0.45
C LEU A 63 -22.06 -2.91 -1.19
N GLY A 64 -22.81 -3.96 -0.79
CA GLY A 64 -22.72 -5.29 -1.40
C GLY A 64 -21.54 -6.15 -0.93
N SER A 65 -20.68 -5.68 -0.03
CA SER A 65 -19.49 -6.42 0.44
C SER A 65 -19.35 -6.43 1.96
N THR A 66 -18.68 -7.44 2.51
CA THR A 66 -18.33 -7.49 3.94
C THR A 66 -17.01 -6.75 4.26
N GLN A 67 -16.30 -6.24 3.23
CA GLN A 67 -14.95 -5.69 3.40
C GLN A 67 -14.90 -4.53 4.40
N ILE A 68 -15.91 -3.67 4.39
CA ILE A 68 -16.00 -2.51 5.29
C ILE A 68 -16.13 -2.97 6.76
N ALA A 69 -16.88 -4.03 7.02
CA ALA A 69 -17.10 -4.51 8.39
C ALA A 69 -15.99 -5.46 8.85
N GLY A 70 -15.51 -6.34 7.96
CA GLY A 70 -14.59 -7.43 8.28
C GLY A 70 -13.12 -7.14 8.04
N VAL A 71 -12.78 -6.57 6.87
CA VAL A 71 -11.38 -6.34 6.46
C VAL A 71 -10.86 -5.00 6.97
N LEU A 72 -11.68 -3.96 6.90
CA LEU A 72 -11.28 -2.58 7.20
C LEU A 72 -10.70 -2.38 8.61
N PRO A 73 -11.22 -3.00 9.69
CA PRO A 73 -10.66 -2.83 11.03
C PRO A 73 -9.18 -3.24 11.10
N GLY A 74 -8.84 -4.40 10.55
CA GLY A 74 -7.44 -4.86 10.51
C GLY A 74 -6.57 -4.04 9.54
N ALA A 75 -7.13 -3.55 8.44
CA ALA A 75 -6.44 -2.63 7.53
C ALA A 75 -6.11 -1.28 8.20
N TYR A 76 -6.95 -0.76 9.09
CA TYR A 76 -6.64 0.49 9.81
C TYR A 76 -5.76 0.26 11.04
N LEU A 77 -5.95 -0.83 11.78
CA LEU A 77 -5.16 -1.12 12.97
C LEU A 77 -3.73 -1.56 12.65
N GLY A 78 -3.50 -2.16 11.49
CA GLY A 78 -2.17 -2.61 11.08
C GLY A 78 -1.28 -1.47 10.57
N PRO A 79 -1.24 -1.19 9.25
CA PRO A 79 -0.20 -0.34 8.67
C PRO A 79 -0.25 1.11 9.17
N ILE A 80 -1.37 1.82 9.04
CA ILE A 80 -1.44 3.23 9.45
C ILE A 80 -1.25 3.42 10.97
N PHE A 81 -1.90 2.60 11.79
CA PHE A 81 -1.81 2.77 13.25
C PHE A 81 -0.47 2.28 13.83
N ALA A 82 0.11 1.18 13.31
CA ALA A 82 1.48 0.78 13.68
C ALA A 82 2.50 1.85 13.27
N ALA A 83 2.36 2.44 12.08
CA ALA A 83 3.22 3.55 11.66
C ALA A 83 3.10 4.76 12.59
N TYR A 84 1.88 5.10 13.03
CA TYR A 84 1.68 6.16 14.02
C TYR A 84 2.39 5.85 15.34
N ILE A 85 2.19 4.66 15.92
CA ILE A 85 2.82 4.26 17.19
C ILE A 85 4.35 4.34 17.08
N VAL A 86 4.91 3.69 16.05
CA VAL A 86 6.36 3.62 15.88
C VAL A 86 6.95 5.00 15.62
N THR A 87 6.33 5.81 14.75
CA THR A 87 6.78 7.19 14.50
C THR A 87 6.72 8.03 15.77
N ARG A 88 5.65 7.91 16.57
CA ARG A 88 5.48 8.69 17.79
C ARG A 88 6.52 8.35 18.86
N VAL A 89 6.94 7.09 18.93
CA VAL A 89 7.94 6.57 19.89
C VAL A 89 9.37 6.84 19.43
N ALA A 90 9.65 6.59 18.15
CA ALA A 90 10.99 6.72 17.56
C ALA A 90 11.35 8.18 17.23
N ASP A 91 10.44 8.91 16.58
CA ASP A 91 10.71 10.23 16.00
C ASP A 91 9.97 11.39 16.73
N GLY A 92 9.17 11.06 17.75
CA GLY A 92 8.45 12.05 18.56
C GLY A 92 7.31 12.76 17.83
N LYS A 93 6.84 13.88 18.39
CA LYS A 93 5.73 14.67 17.84
C LYS A 93 6.06 15.27 16.47
N GLU A 94 7.30 15.73 16.30
CA GLU A 94 7.76 16.29 15.02
C GLU A 94 7.84 15.23 13.91
N GLY A 95 8.21 14.00 14.24
CA GLY A 95 8.13 12.87 13.32
C GLY A 95 6.72 12.64 12.79
N VAL A 96 5.73 12.63 13.69
CA VAL A 96 4.31 12.47 13.32
C VAL A 96 3.85 13.63 12.43
N ARG A 97 4.19 14.88 12.78
CA ARG A 97 3.86 16.05 11.95
C ARG A 97 4.43 15.94 10.54
N ARG A 98 5.67 15.47 10.38
CA ARG A 98 6.30 15.26 9.07
C ARG A 98 5.64 14.12 8.29
N TRP A 99 5.25 13.04 8.95
CA TRP A 99 4.52 11.93 8.34
C TRP A 99 3.12 12.36 7.86
N LEU A 100 2.33 13.01 8.71
CA LEU A 100 1.00 13.53 8.34
C LEU A 100 1.07 14.55 7.19
N ARG A 101 2.13 15.34 7.08
CA ARG A 101 2.30 16.33 5.99
C ARG A 101 2.38 15.68 4.61
N ARG A 102 2.90 14.46 4.49
CA ARG A 102 2.95 13.76 3.20
C ARG A 102 1.58 13.23 2.78
N MET A 103 0.68 12.95 3.73
CA MET A 103 -0.73 12.60 3.45
C MET A 103 -1.52 13.71 2.76
N THR A 104 -1.06 14.96 2.83
CA THR A 104 -1.74 16.12 2.23
C THR A 104 -0.96 16.74 1.07
N LYS A 105 0.05 16.02 0.53
CA LYS A 105 0.86 16.49 -0.60
C LYS A 105 0.15 16.31 -1.95
N TRP A 106 -0.87 17.14 -2.20
CA TRP A 106 -1.66 17.16 -3.44
C TRP A 106 -1.04 18.03 -4.57
N ARG A 107 -0.08 18.89 -4.25
CA ARG A 107 0.55 19.75 -5.25
C ARG A 107 1.62 18.96 -6.03
N VAL A 108 1.16 18.27 -7.08
CA VAL A 108 1.98 17.51 -8.02
C VAL A 108 1.49 17.80 -9.44
N GLY A 109 2.36 17.66 -10.45
CA GLY A 109 1.96 17.89 -11.85
C GLY A 109 0.76 17.03 -12.25
N TRP A 110 -0.24 17.64 -12.91
CA TRP A 110 -1.52 17.02 -13.29
C TRP A 110 -1.38 15.74 -14.11
N VAL A 111 -0.30 15.62 -14.91
CA VAL A 111 0.00 14.41 -15.69
C VAL A 111 0.04 13.16 -14.81
N TRP A 112 0.53 13.25 -13.57
CA TRP A 112 0.60 12.11 -12.67
C TRP A 112 -0.76 11.62 -12.19
N TYR A 113 -1.73 12.53 -12.06
CA TYR A 113 -3.11 12.17 -11.79
C TYR A 113 -3.73 11.41 -12.97
N LEU A 114 -3.43 11.83 -14.21
CA LEU A 114 -3.87 11.09 -15.40
C LEU A 114 -3.19 9.72 -15.50
N VAL A 115 -1.91 9.61 -15.19
CA VAL A 115 -1.22 8.31 -15.16
C VAL A 115 -1.89 7.37 -14.16
N ALA A 116 -2.28 7.86 -12.97
CA ALA A 116 -2.97 7.04 -11.98
C ALA A 116 -4.40 6.66 -12.42
N VAL A 117 -5.20 7.63 -12.86
CA VAL A 117 -6.64 7.44 -13.14
C VAL A 117 -6.90 6.78 -14.49
N LEU A 118 -6.10 7.07 -15.51
CA LEU A 118 -6.28 6.55 -16.87
C LEU A 118 -5.25 5.47 -17.22
N GLY A 119 -4.00 5.65 -16.79
CA GLY A 119 -2.92 4.70 -17.10
C GLY A 119 -3.15 3.32 -16.49
N VAL A 120 -3.71 3.25 -15.26
CA VAL A 120 -4.03 1.97 -14.62
C VAL A 120 -5.14 1.21 -15.35
N PRO A 121 -6.34 1.78 -15.58
CA PRO A 121 -7.37 1.14 -16.41
C PRO A 121 -6.86 0.74 -17.79
N ALA A 122 -6.10 1.60 -18.47
CA ALA A 122 -5.57 1.32 -19.80
C ALA A 122 -4.61 0.11 -19.80
N ALA A 123 -3.75 -0.01 -18.77
CA ALA A 123 -2.85 -1.16 -18.62
C ALA A 123 -3.61 -2.46 -18.37
N ILE A 124 -4.66 -2.43 -17.54
CA ILE A 124 -5.50 -3.60 -17.27
C ILE A 124 -6.26 -4.00 -18.54
N ILE A 125 -6.90 -3.04 -19.22
CA ILE A 125 -7.60 -3.28 -20.51
C ILE A 125 -6.63 -3.91 -21.51
N ALA A 126 -5.43 -3.36 -21.69
CA ALA A 126 -4.44 -3.90 -22.62
C ALA A 126 -4.04 -5.35 -22.27
N ALA A 127 -3.91 -5.68 -20.99
CA ALA A 127 -3.65 -7.05 -20.56
C ALA A 127 -4.86 -7.98 -20.76
N SER A 128 -6.09 -7.48 -20.54
CA SER A 128 -7.34 -8.23 -20.77
C SER A 128 -7.51 -8.66 -22.22
N LEU A 129 -7.09 -7.83 -23.18
CA LEU A 129 -7.15 -8.15 -24.62
C LEU A 129 -6.38 -9.42 -24.99
N ALA A 130 -5.38 -9.83 -24.21
CA ALA A 130 -4.64 -11.06 -24.44
C ALA A 130 -5.48 -12.33 -24.16
N PHE A 131 -6.59 -12.21 -23.41
CA PHE A 131 -7.41 -13.33 -22.97
C PHE A 131 -8.88 -13.22 -23.37
N SER A 132 -9.41 -12.02 -23.60
CA SER A 132 -10.85 -11.77 -23.74
C SER A 132 -11.47 -12.29 -25.05
N GLY A 133 -10.65 -12.49 -26.09
CA GLY A 133 -11.16 -12.68 -27.45
C GLY A 133 -11.97 -11.46 -27.91
N GLU A 134 -13.11 -11.70 -28.57
CA GLU A 134 -13.96 -10.66 -29.16
C GLU A 134 -15.13 -10.17 -28.26
N ASP A 135 -15.40 -10.80 -27.10
CA ASP A 135 -16.52 -10.40 -26.21
C ASP A 135 -16.10 -9.25 -25.26
N ILE A 136 -15.93 -8.06 -25.84
CA ILE A 136 -15.60 -6.83 -25.12
C ILE A 136 -16.83 -5.93 -25.11
N ARG A 137 -17.23 -5.46 -23.92
CA ARG A 137 -18.44 -4.66 -23.72
C ARG A 137 -18.12 -3.28 -23.16
N ILE A 138 -18.99 -2.33 -23.47
CA ILE A 138 -18.97 -1.02 -22.84
C ILE A 138 -19.68 -1.15 -21.47
N PRO A 139 -19.08 -0.69 -20.36
CA PRO A 139 -19.73 -0.74 -19.06
C PRO A 139 -21.09 -0.02 -19.08
N PRO A 140 -22.08 -0.50 -18.32
CA PRO A 140 -23.33 0.22 -18.12
C PRO A 140 -23.09 1.63 -17.57
N VAL A 141 -23.95 2.59 -17.94
CA VAL A 141 -23.84 3.99 -17.47
C VAL A 141 -23.80 4.08 -15.94
N ALA A 142 -24.54 3.21 -15.23
CA ALA A 142 -24.52 3.14 -13.78
C ALA A 142 -23.11 2.88 -13.21
N VAL A 143 -22.32 2.03 -13.85
CA VAL A 143 -20.93 1.73 -13.46
C VAL A 143 -20.03 2.94 -13.68
N LEU A 144 -20.20 3.64 -14.81
CA LEU A 144 -19.46 4.86 -15.12
C LEU A 144 -19.77 5.99 -14.12
N VAL A 145 -21.04 6.13 -13.72
CA VAL A 145 -21.47 7.09 -12.70
C VAL A 145 -20.93 6.72 -11.32
N ALA A 146 -20.92 5.43 -10.97
CA ALA A 146 -20.43 4.94 -9.69
C ALA A 146 -18.89 5.01 -9.55
N TYR A 147 -18.16 5.07 -10.66
CA TYR A 147 -16.69 4.96 -10.69
C TYR A 147 -15.97 6.00 -9.82
N VAL A 148 -16.39 7.27 -9.88
CA VAL A 148 -15.76 8.35 -9.11
C VAL A 148 -16.12 8.27 -7.63
N PRO A 149 -17.41 8.15 -7.23
CA PRO A 149 -17.78 7.94 -5.83
C PRO A 149 -17.07 6.74 -5.19
N SER A 150 -17.01 5.59 -5.88
CA SER A 150 -16.35 4.39 -5.35
C SER A 150 -14.85 4.58 -5.20
N LEU A 151 -14.20 5.27 -6.14
CA LEU A 151 -12.78 5.59 -6.06
C LEU A 151 -12.48 6.48 -4.85
N LEU A 152 -13.33 7.48 -4.57
CA LEU A 152 -13.19 8.35 -3.40
C LEU A 152 -13.42 7.60 -2.08
N ILE A 153 -14.37 6.66 -2.05
CA ILE A 153 -14.56 5.78 -0.89
C ILE A 153 -13.31 4.93 -0.67
N GLN A 154 -12.75 4.35 -1.73
CA GLN A 154 -11.55 3.51 -1.65
C GLN A 154 -10.29 4.27 -1.26
N MET A 155 -10.20 5.56 -1.57
CA MET A 155 -9.12 6.42 -1.03
C MET A 155 -9.10 6.37 0.50
N VAL A 156 -10.25 6.25 1.15
CA VAL A 156 -10.35 6.15 2.61
C VAL A 156 -10.28 4.69 3.05
N THR A 157 -11.01 3.77 2.41
CA THR A 157 -11.12 2.39 2.92
C THR A 157 -9.90 1.53 2.63
N THR A 158 -9.10 1.86 1.61
CA THR A 158 -7.95 1.07 1.19
C THR A 158 -6.69 1.93 1.18
N GLY A 159 -6.69 3.02 0.39
CA GLY A 159 -5.52 3.87 0.24
C GLY A 159 -4.99 4.40 1.57
N LEU A 160 -5.87 5.02 2.37
CA LEU A 160 -5.47 5.63 3.65
C LEU A 160 -5.15 4.58 4.71
N ALA A 161 -5.83 3.43 4.69
CA ALA A 161 -5.60 2.36 5.65
C ALA A 161 -4.17 1.79 5.53
N GLU A 162 -3.68 1.65 4.30
CA GLU A 162 -2.47 0.89 3.99
C GLU A 162 -1.25 1.77 3.68
N GLU A 163 -1.39 2.70 2.73
CA GLU A 163 -0.25 3.42 2.14
C GLU A 163 0.56 4.26 3.13
N PRO A 164 -0.02 4.90 4.16
CA PRO A 164 0.77 5.59 5.18
C PRO A 164 1.75 4.68 5.93
N GLY A 165 1.42 3.40 6.09
CA GLY A 165 2.32 2.43 6.70
C GLY A 165 3.37 1.95 5.70
N TRP A 166 2.92 1.43 4.57
CA TRP A 166 3.82 0.78 3.61
C TRP A 166 4.70 1.76 2.85
N ARG A 167 4.10 2.79 2.23
CA ARG A 167 4.78 3.65 1.26
C ARG A 167 5.32 4.93 1.90
N ASP A 168 4.69 5.43 2.96
CA ASP A 168 5.20 6.59 3.68
C ASP A 168 6.15 6.20 4.83
N PHE A 169 5.74 5.31 5.73
CA PHE A 169 6.59 4.94 6.87
C PHE A 169 7.74 4.00 6.48
N ALA A 170 7.44 2.85 5.87
CA ALA A 170 8.44 1.80 5.66
C ALA A 170 9.35 2.08 4.46
N LEU A 171 8.79 2.37 3.28
CA LEU A 171 9.53 2.50 2.03
C LEU A 171 10.72 3.50 2.13
N PRO A 172 10.59 4.75 2.62
CA PRO A 172 11.72 5.67 2.66
C PRO A 172 12.85 5.21 3.57
N ARG A 173 12.51 4.53 4.68
CA ARG A 173 13.50 3.95 5.61
C ARG A 173 14.20 2.75 4.97
N MET A 174 13.47 1.91 4.25
CA MET A 174 14.02 0.76 3.53
C MET A 174 14.90 1.19 2.35
N GLN A 175 14.49 2.20 1.57
CA GLN A 175 15.27 2.69 0.42
C GLN A 175 16.65 3.22 0.84
N ARG A 176 16.75 3.86 2.01
CA ARG A 176 18.05 4.31 2.57
C ARG A 176 18.97 3.15 2.94
N ARG A 177 18.43 1.98 3.29
CA ARG A 177 19.19 0.83 3.77
C ARG A 177 19.50 -0.19 2.67
N PHE A 178 18.58 -0.42 1.76
CA PHE A 178 18.63 -1.50 0.77
C PHE A 178 18.63 -0.99 -0.69
N GLY A 179 18.61 0.33 -0.90
CA GLY A 179 18.40 0.93 -2.21
C GLY A 179 16.95 0.79 -2.70
N PRO A 180 16.59 1.41 -3.83
CA PRO A 180 15.22 1.40 -4.35
C PRO A 180 14.71 0.00 -4.71
N LEU A 181 15.53 -0.82 -5.39
CA LEU A 181 15.13 -2.18 -5.77
C LEU A 181 14.99 -3.10 -4.56
N GLY A 182 16.00 -3.16 -3.69
CA GLY A 182 15.98 -4.02 -2.51
C GLY A 182 14.83 -3.67 -1.58
N ALA A 183 14.59 -2.37 -1.35
CA ALA A 183 13.46 -1.91 -0.57
C ALA A 183 12.11 -2.31 -1.18
N THR A 184 11.96 -2.14 -2.50
CA THR A 184 10.73 -2.50 -3.22
C THR A 184 10.46 -3.99 -3.20
N ALA A 185 11.47 -4.83 -3.44
CA ALA A 185 11.33 -6.27 -3.46
C ALA A 185 10.92 -6.81 -2.08
N ILE A 186 11.60 -6.36 -1.01
CA ILE A 186 11.27 -6.76 0.36
C ILE A 186 9.88 -6.25 0.74
N LEU A 187 9.57 -4.98 0.45
CA LEU A 187 8.28 -4.39 0.82
C LEU A 187 7.12 -5.06 0.08
N GLY A 188 7.27 -5.35 -1.21
CA GLY A 188 6.25 -6.02 -2.00
C GLY A 188 5.92 -7.42 -1.48
N LEU A 189 6.95 -8.19 -1.10
CA LEU A 189 6.75 -9.49 -0.47
C LEU A 189 6.04 -9.38 0.88
N LEU A 190 6.51 -8.48 1.75
CA LEU A 190 5.91 -8.28 3.07
C LEU A 190 4.46 -7.79 2.98
N TRP A 191 4.16 -6.95 1.99
CA TRP A 191 2.80 -6.48 1.72
C TRP A 191 1.91 -7.63 1.21
N GLY A 192 2.40 -8.51 0.33
CA GLY A 192 1.66 -9.71 -0.08
C GLY A 192 1.42 -10.67 1.10
N VAL A 193 2.45 -10.94 1.91
CA VAL A 193 2.37 -11.81 3.09
C VAL A 193 1.37 -11.31 4.12
N TRP A 194 1.27 -9.98 4.31
CA TRP A 194 0.33 -9.37 5.23
C TRP A 194 -1.12 -9.79 4.98
N HIS A 195 -1.50 -10.02 3.71
CA HIS A 195 -2.86 -10.41 3.32
C HIS A 195 -3.18 -11.90 3.52
N LEU A 196 -2.19 -12.77 3.74
CA LEU A 196 -2.41 -14.22 3.70
C LEU A 196 -3.56 -14.74 4.57
N PRO A 197 -3.79 -14.24 5.80
CA PRO A 197 -4.92 -14.70 6.61
C PRO A 197 -6.28 -14.44 5.97
N LEU A 198 -6.42 -13.38 5.16
CA LEU A 198 -7.70 -13.05 4.50
C LEU A 198 -8.10 -14.07 3.44
N PHE A 199 -7.17 -14.90 2.96
CA PHE A 199 -7.49 -16.02 2.06
C PHE A 199 -8.30 -17.14 2.72
N LEU A 200 -8.47 -17.08 4.05
CA LEU A 200 -9.38 -17.95 4.81
C LEU A 200 -10.78 -17.34 4.97
N SER A 201 -11.13 -16.34 4.15
CA SER A 201 -12.43 -15.66 4.15
C SER A 201 -12.98 -15.50 2.73
N GLU A 202 -14.25 -15.10 2.60
CA GLU A 202 -14.88 -14.80 1.31
C GLU A 202 -14.11 -13.72 0.52
N TRP A 203 -13.37 -12.84 1.20
CA TRP A 203 -12.52 -11.83 0.55
C TRP A 203 -11.47 -12.45 -0.35
N GLY A 204 -10.81 -13.52 0.12
CA GLY A 204 -9.80 -14.23 -0.68
C GLY A 204 -10.36 -15.38 -1.50
N GLY A 205 -11.67 -15.63 -1.43
CA GLY A 205 -12.36 -16.69 -2.18
C GLY A 205 -12.38 -18.05 -1.48
N TRP A 206 -12.29 -18.09 -0.14
CA TRP A 206 -12.53 -19.33 0.60
C TRP A 206 -13.95 -19.87 0.36
N PRO A 207 -14.16 -21.20 0.24
CA PRO A 207 -13.16 -22.28 0.30
C PRO A 207 -12.53 -22.65 -1.05
N ASP A 208 -12.93 -22.00 -2.14
CA ASP A 208 -12.56 -22.39 -3.51
C ASP A 208 -11.20 -21.84 -3.97
N VAL A 209 -10.54 -21.03 -3.14
CA VAL A 209 -9.25 -20.43 -3.50
C VAL A 209 -8.13 -21.47 -3.61
N THR A 210 -7.34 -21.37 -4.67
CA THR A 210 -6.20 -22.25 -4.93
C THR A 210 -4.89 -21.63 -4.44
N MET A 211 -3.90 -22.48 -4.15
CA MET A 211 -2.54 -22.00 -3.80
C MET A 211 -1.89 -21.21 -4.95
N MET A 212 -2.26 -21.51 -6.20
CA MET A 212 -1.83 -20.72 -7.36
C MET A 212 -2.31 -19.28 -7.24
N ARG A 213 -3.61 -19.06 -6.98
CA ARG A 213 -4.16 -17.70 -6.82
C ARG A 213 -3.51 -16.93 -5.67
N VAL A 214 -3.17 -17.60 -4.57
CA VAL A 214 -2.42 -17.00 -3.46
C VAL A 214 -1.02 -16.57 -3.91
N GLY A 215 -0.30 -17.44 -4.63
CA GLY A 215 1.01 -17.15 -5.19
C GLY A 215 0.99 -16.00 -6.19
N GLU A 216 -0.01 -15.97 -7.07
CA GLU A 216 -0.21 -14.89 -8.04
C GLU A 216 -0.51 -13.56 -7.38
N PHE A 217 -1.31 -13.55 -6.32
CA PHE A 217 -1.57 -12.34 -5.55
C PHE A 217 -0.28 -11.78 -4.92
N VAL A 218 0.56 -12.64 -4.32
CA VAL A 218 1.85 -12.21 -3.77
C VAL A 218 2.79 -11.72 -4.87
N ALA A 219 2.83 -12.41 -6.01
CA ALA A 219 3.61 -11.98 -7.17
C ALA A 219 3.12 -10.63 -7.71
N PHE A 220 1.81 -10.41 -7.75
CA PHE A 220 1.19 -9.13 -8.11
C PHE A 220 1.61 -8.04 -7.12
N CYS A 221 1.55 -8.28 -5.80
CA CYS A 221 2.01 -7.32 -4.80
C CYS A 221 3.48 -6.92 -5.00
N CYS A 222 4.35 -7.88 -5.34
CA CYS A 222 5.76 -7.63 -5.68
C CYS A 222 5.91 -6.77 -6.94
N ALA A 223 5.25 -7.14 -8.03
CA ALA A 223 5.31 -6.41 -9.30
C ALA A 223 4.71 -5.01 -9.18
N PHE A 224 3.52 -4.90 -8.59
CA PHE A 224 2.84 -3.63 -8.41
C PHE A 224 3.61 -2.69 -7.47
N SER A 225 4.33 -3.21 -6.47
CA SER A 225 5.19 -2.40 -5.62
C SER A 225 6.28 -1.67 -6.41
N VAL A 226 6.75 -2.20 -7.54
CA VAL A 226 7.67 -1.48 -8.46
C VAL A 226 7.01 -0.22 -9.01
N VAL A 227 5.78 -0.34 -9.49
CA VAL A 227 5.00 0.79 -10.05
C VAL A 227 4.73 1.83 -8.97
N VAL A 228 4.30 1.38 -7.80
CA VAL A 228 3.99 2.26 -6.66
C VAL A 228 5.24 2.98 -6.16
N THR A 229 6.37 2.28 -5.98
CA THR A 229 7.64 2.91 -5.57
C THR A 229 8.10 3.94 -6.58
N TRP A 230 8.01 3.63 -7.89
CA TRP A 230 8.37 4.57 -8.94
C TRP A 230 7.51 5.84 -8.90
N MET A 231 6.19 5.69 -8.80
CA MET A 231 5.26 6.82 -8.67
C MET A 231 5.58 7.64 -7.41
N PHE A 232 5.77 6.98 -6.27
CA PHE A 232 6.13 7.62 -5.01
C PHE A 232 7.40 8.45 -5.15
N ASN A 233 8.48 7.88 -5.70
CA ASN A 233 9.74 8.60 -5.86
C ASN A 233 9.64 9.76 -6.88
N ARG A 234 8.97 9.56 -8.02
CA ARG A 234 8.85 10.58 -9.08
C ARG A 234 7.95 11.75 -8.72
N THR A 235 6.99 11.55 -7.84
CA THR A 235 6.08 12.61 -7.34
C THR A 235 6.64 13.33 -6.11
N GLY A 236 7.91 13.06 -5.76
CA GLY A 236 8.55 13.61 -4.58
C GLY A 236 7.87 13.13 -3.29
N GLN A 237 7.43 11.88 -3.24
CA GLN A 237 6.79 11.23 -2.09
C GLN A 237 5.36 11.75 -1.84
N SER A 238 4.56 11.94 -2.89
CA SER A 238 3.14 12.29 -2.75
C SER A 238 2.34 11.04 -2.38
N LEU A 239 1.84 11.01 -1.14
CA LEU A 239 1.02 9.89 -0.69
C LEU A 239 -0.38 9.87 -1.32
N PRO A 240 -1.09 11.00 -1.52
CA PRO A 240 -2.38 10.99 -2.21
C PRO A 240 -2.33 10.37 -3.61
N LEU A 241 -1.26 10.60 -4.38
CA LEU A 241 -1.12 9.99 -5.71
C LEU A 241 -0.84 8.49 -5.66
N VAL A 242 -0.10 8.05 -4.66
CA VAL A 242 0.17 6.62 -4.43
C VAL A 242 -1.09 5.89 -3.98
N MET A 243 -1.87 6.51 -3.08
CA MET A 243 -3.20 6.05 -2.72
C MET A 243 -4.10 5.98 -3.97
N LEU A 244 -4.13 7.04 -4.78
CA LEU A 244 -4.92 7.10 -6.00
C LEU A 244 -4.53 5.99 -6.99
N LEU A 245 -3.23 5.76 -7.18
CA LEU A 245 -2.71 4.69 -8.04
C LEU A 245 -3.15 3.31 -7.54
N HIS A 246 -2.99 3.03 -6.25
CA HIS A 246 -3.41 1.77 -5.63
C HIS A 246 -4.92 1.57 -5.82
N VAL A 247 -5.74 2.52 -5.37
CA VAL A 247 -7.20 2.37 -5.43
C VAL A 247 -7.73 2.38 -6.86
N SER A 248 -7.00 2.93 -7.84
CA SER A 248 -7.39 2.83 -9.25
C SER A 248 -7.37 1.39 -9.75
N VAL A 249 -6.45 0.55 -9.26
CA VAL A 249 -6.44 -0.89 -9.57
C VAL A 249 -7.68 -1.54 -8.98
N ASN A 250 -7.90 -1.36 -7.67
CA ASN A 250 -9.02 -1.98 -6.96
C ASN A 250 -10.36 -1.52 -7.55
N ASN A 251 -10.52 -0.22 -7.81
CA ASN A 251 -11.73 0.36 -8.38
C ASN A 251 -12.04 -0.17 -9.79
N PHE A 252 -11.03 -0.30 -10.65
CA PHE A 252 -11.23 -0.85 -11.98
C PHE A 252 -11.60 -2.33 -11.92
N MET A 253 -10.94 -3.12 -11.07
CA MET A 253 -11.21 -4.55 -10.94
C MET A 253 -12.57 -4.84 -10.28
N SER A 254 -13.01 -4.00 -9.33
CA SER A 254 -14.27 -4.22 -8.59
C SER A 254 -15.53 -3.76 -9.34
N LEU A 255 -15.42 -2.83 -10.30
CA LEU A 255 -16.59 -2.23 -10.94
C LEU A 255 -16.61 -2.45 -12.46
N PRO A 256 -15.77 -1.80 -13.31
CA PRO A 256 -15.85 -2.02 -14.76
C PRO A 256 -15.40 -3.39 -15.25
N TYR A 257 -14.41 -4.02 -14.63
CA TYR A 257 -13.72 -5.18 -15.22
C TYR A 257 -14.66 -6.32 -15.62
N GLY A 258 -15.50 -6.80 -14.70
CA GLY A 258 -16.42 -7.91 -14.97
C GLY A 258 -17.51 -7.58 -15.98
N GLU A 259 -17.92 -6.31 -16.06
CA GLU A 259 -18.92 -5.82 -17.02
C GLU A 259 -18.32 -5.66 -18.43
N MET A 260 -17.06 -5.25 -18.51
CA MET A 260 -16.34 -5.08 -19.78
C MET A 260 -15.89 -6.40 -20.39
N PHE A 261 -15.47 -7.34 -19.55
CA PHE A 261 -14.82 -8.59 -19.96
C PHE A 261 -15.49 -9.82 -19.32
N PRO A 262 -16.78 -10.07 -19.60
CA PRO A 262 -17.54 -11.13 -18.94
C PRO A 262 -16.98 -12.54 -19.18
N SER A 263 -16.34 -12.77 -20.33
CA SER A 263 -15.69 -14.05 -20.66
C SER A 263 -14.48 -14.38 -19.79
N ILE A 264 -13.89 -13.38 -19.14
CA ILE A 264 -12.71 -13.49 -18.28
C ILE A 264 -12.93 -12.87 -16.88
N ALA A 265 -14.19 -12.78 -16.46
CA ALA A 265 -14.59 -12.17 -15.20
C ALA A 265 -14.38 -13.08 -13.97
N SER A 266 -13.98 -14.34 -14.16
CA SER A 266 -13.70 -15.23 -13.03
C SER A 266 -12.52 -14.69 -12.19
N ALA A 267 -12.53 -15.03 -10.90
CA ALA A 267 -11.51 -14.57 -9.96
C ALA A 267 -10.09 -15.07 -10.32
N GLU A 268 -9.98 -16.21 -11.01
CA GLU A 268 -8.72 -16.77 -11.50
C GLU A 268 -8.19 -15.97 -12.71
N GLN A 269 -9.03 -15.75 -13.72
CA GLN A 269 -8.63 -14.97 -14.89
C GLN A 269 -8.30 -13.51 -14.53
N ALA A 270 -9.06 -12.91 -13.61
CA ALA A 270 -8.77 -11.60 -13.06
C ALA A 270 -7.38 -11.53 -12.38
N SER A 271 -6.98 -12.58 -11.64
CA SER A 271 -5.64 -12.70 -11.07
C SER A 271 -4.55 -12.74 -12.15
N HIS A 272 -4.74 -13.53 -13.22
CA HIS A 272 -3.81 -13.59 -14.34
C HIS A 272 -3.65 -12.22 -15.04
N VAL A 273 -4.77 -11.54 -15.32
CA VAL A 273 -4.77 -10.23 -15.99
C VAL A 273 -4.04 -9.18 -15.17
N THR A 274 -4.38 -9.07 -13.87
CA THR A 274 -3.75 -8.07 -12.99
C THR A 274 -2.26 -8.35 -12.80
N LEU A 275 -1.87 -9.62 -12.67
CA LEU A 275 -0.46 -10.01 -12.61
C LEU A 275 0.27 -9.68 -13.92
N LEU A 276 -0.33 -9.95 -15.08
CA LEU A 276 0.25 -9.63 -16.39
C LEU A 276 0.45 -8.13 -16.55
N ALA A 277 -0.58 -7.33 -16.24
CA ALA A 277 -0.53 -5.87 -16.31
C ALA A 277 0.56 -5.30 -15.39
N ALA A 278 0.59 -5.73 -14.12
CA ALA A 278 1.56 -5.26 -13.14
C ALA A 278 2.99 -5.68 -13.50
N THR A 279 3.20 -6.92 -13.93
CA THR A 279 4.51 -7.44 -14.34
C THR A 279 5.03 -6.71 -15.57
N THR A 280 4.18 -6.50 -16.57
CA THR A 280 4.55 -5.75 -17.77
C THR A 280 4.98 -4.32 -17.43
N ALA A 281 4.16 -3.60 -16.64
CA ALA A 281 4.49 -2.26 -16.19
C ALA A 281 5.78 -2.23 -15.35
N ALA A 282 5.96 -3.19 -14.44
CA ALA A 282 7.16 -3.32 -13.61
C ALA A 282 8.42 -3.53 -14.47
N ILE A 283 8.40 -4.44 -15.43
CA ILE A 283 9.54 -4.71 -16.33
C ILE A 283 9.88 -3.45 -17.13
N LEU A 284 8.88 -2.80 -17.74
CA LEU A 284 9.10 -1.57 -18.51
C LEU A 284 9.72 -0.47 -17.64
N LEU A 285 9.25 -0.29 -16.40
CA LEU A 285 9.80 0.69 -15.46
C LEU A 285 11.21 0.32 -14.99
N LEU A 286 11.49 -0.95 -14.73
CA LEU A 286 12.82 -1.41 -14.35
C LEU A 286 13.84 -1.15 -15.46
N ILE A 287 13.47 -1.42 -16.71
CA ILE A 287 14.29 -1.13 -17.89
C ILE A 287 14.47 0.39 -18.03
N ALA A 288 13.37 1.15 -18.10
CA ALA A 288 13.39 2.59 -18.33
C ALA A 288 14.15 3.37 -17.25
N THR A 289 14.12 2.90 -16.00
CA THR A 289 14.80 3.54 -14.88
C THR A 289 16.15 2.91 -14.54
N ARG A 290 16.56 1.85 -15.26
CA ARG A 290 17.75 1.04 -14.95
C ARG A 290 17.77 0.60 -13.49
N GLY A 291 16.61 0.22 -12.98
CA GLY A 291 16.39 -0.18 -11.59
C GLY A 291 16.38 0.94 -10.55
N ARG A 292 16.55 2.21 -10.93
CA ARG A 292 16.57 3.31 -9.94
C ARG A 292 15.18 3.69 -9.43
N LEU A 293 14.11 3.33 -10.16
CA LEU A 293 12.72 3.63 -9.81
C LEU A 293 12.49 5.10 -9.42
N GLY A 294 13.19 6.02 -10.08
CA GLY A 294 13.08 7.46 -9.82
C GLY A 294 13.64 7.92 -8.46
N TYR A 295 14.31 7.05 -7.70
CA TYR A 295 14.88 7.39 -6.40
C TYR A 295 16.01 8.41 -6.56
N ARG A 296 15.93 9.50 -5.80
CA ARG A 296 16.98 10.52 -5.64
C ARG A 296 17.46 10.48 -4.20
N ALA A 297 18.76 10.33 -3.99
CA ALA A 297 19.33 10.30 -2.65
C ALA A 297 19.22 11.69 -2.00
N ALA A 298 19.07 11.75 -0.68
CA ALA A 298 18.86 13.01 0.05
C ALA A 298 19.96 14.07 -0.18
N GLY A 299 21.16 13.67 -0.62
CA GLY A 299 22.25 14.59 -1.00
C GLY A 299 22.04 15.34 -2.32
N GLU A 300 21.15 14.89 -3.20
CA GLU A 300 20.86 15.55 -4.49
C GLU A 300 19.82 16.68 -4.38
N HIS A 301 19.15 16.84 -3.22
CA HIS A 301 18.14 17.90 -2.99
C HIS A 301 18.71 19.23 -2.48
N ALA A 302 19.95 19.26 -2.02
CA ALA A 302 20.58 20.49 -1.51
C ALA A 302 20.70 21.62 -2.57
N PRO A 303 21.02 21.35 -3.84
CA PRO A 303 21.11 22.39 -4.86
C PRO A 303 19.74 22.91 -5.32
N GLU A 304 18.74 22.02 -5.49
CA GLU A 304 17.41 22.40 -6.00
C GLU A 304 16.58 23.20 -4.99
N LEU A 305 16.70 22.92 -3.68
CA LEU A 305 16.01 23.70 -2.64
C LEU A 305 16.61 25.10 -2.51
N ALA A 306 17.94 25.22 -2.57
CA ALA A 306 18.61 26.52 -2.58
C ALA A 306 18.21 27.35 -3.81
N GLN A 307 18.10 26.72 -4.98
CA GLN A 307 17.67 27.38 -6.21
C GLN A 307 16.18 27.79 -6.17
N ALA A 308 15.31 26.96 -5.57
CA ALA A 308 13.88 27.26 -5.44
C ALA A 308 13.62 28.38 -4.41
N GLU A 309 14.40 28.45 -3.32
CA GLU A 309 14.34 29.55 -2.36
C GLU A 309 14.90 30.85 -2.95
N LEU A 310 15.96 30.78 -3.76
CA LEU A 310 16.50 31.93 -4.52
C LEU A 310 15.53 32.47 -5.58
N ASN A 311 14.73 31.61 -6.20
CA ASN A 311 13.74 32.02 -7.20
C ASN A 311 12.41 32.49 -6.60
N ALA A 312 12.20 32.29 -5.29
CA ALA A 312 11.01 32.71 -4.56
C ALA A 312 11.25 33.97 -3.69
N ALA A 313 12.48 34.48 -3.68
CA ALA A 313 12.90 35.76 -3.08
C ALA A 313 13.01 36.84 -4.15
#